data_AF-A0A0F8YL80-F1
#
_entry.id   AF-A0A0F8YL80-F1
#
_cell.length_a   1.000
_cell.length_b   1.000
_cell.length_c   1.000
_cell.angle_alpha   90.00
_cell.angle_beta   90.00
_cell.angle_gamma   90.00
#
_symmetry.space_group_name_H-M   'P 1'
#
loop_
_entity.id
_entity.type
_entity.pdbx_description
1 polymer ?
#
loop_
_entity_poly.entity_id
_entity_poly.type
_entity_poly.pdbx_seq_one_letter_code
_entity_poly.pdbx_strand_id
1 'polypeptide(L)' 'MTLSDKNFAFVMHCGEMGSRWGFNRTIGQMCGLLIITKEPMTANEIADALSISRGNVSMGIKERN' A
#
# COMPACT_ATOMS: atom_id res chain seq x y z
N MET A 1 7.61 11.11 -2.11
CA MET A 1 6.53 11.24 -3.12
C MET A 1 5.33 11.87 -2.44
N THR A 2 4.78 12.95 -2.97
CA THR A 2 3.57 13.57 -2.40
C THR A 2 2.35 13.06 -3.15
N LEU A 3 1.55 12.21 -2.53
CA LEU A 3 0.26 11.77 -3.07
C LEU A 3 -0.72 12.94 -3.04
N SER A 4 -1.57 13.07 -4.05
CA SER A 4 -2.72 13.97 -3.97
C SER A 4 -3.72 13.45 -2.93
N ASP A 5 -4.53 14.34 -2.35
CA ASP A 5 -5.52 13.96 -1.33
C ASP A 5 -6.48 12.87 -1.82
N LYS A 6 -6.88 12.92 -3.10
CA LYS A 6 -7.75 11.91 -3.72
C LYS A 6 -7.08 10.55 -3.81
N ASN A 7 -5.81 10.52 -4.20
CA ASN A 7 -5.04 9.29 -4.31
C ASN A 7 -4.78 8.69 -2.93
N PHE A 8 -4.47 9.53 -1.94
CA PHE A 8 -4.31 9.10 -0.57
C PHE A 8 -5.61 8.50 -0.01
N ALA A 9 -6.75 9.17 -0.21
CA ALA A 9 -8.05 8.66 0.21
C ALA A 9 -8.38 7.31 -0.44
N PHE A 10 -8.09 7.14 -1.73
CA PHE A 10 -8.24 5.87 -2.43
C PHE A 10 -7.40 4.76 -1.79
N VAL A 11 -6.11 5.01 -1.56
CA VAL A 11 -5.18 4.07 -0.92
C VAL A 11 -5.66 3.66 0.46
N MET A 12 -6.12 4.62 1.27
CA MET A 12 -6.66 4.34 2.60
C MET A 12 -7.93 3.50 2.53
N HIS A 13 -8.82 3.77 1.58
CA HIS A 13 -10.04 2.99 1.37
C HIS A 13 -9.74 1.55 0.95
N CYS A 14 -8.74 1.33 0.08
CA CYS A 14 -8.27 -0.02 -0.26
C CYS A 14 -7.80 -0.79 0.99
N GLY A 15 -7.16 -0.11 1.94
CA GLY A 15 -6.80 -0.68 3.25
C GLY A 15 -8.01 -1.08 4.10
N GLU A 16 -9.06 -0.26 4.10
CA GLU A 16 -10.31 -0.57 4.83
C GLU A 16 -11.05 -1.76 4.21
N MET A 17 -11.13 -1.83 2.89
CA MET A 17 -11.66 -2.98 2.16
C MET A 17 -10.85 -4.25 2.49
N GLY A 18 -9.52 -4.10 2.59
CA GLY A 18 -8.59 -4.93 3.36
C GLY A 18 -9.17 -5.69 4.51
N SER A 19 -9.32 -4.95 5.58
CA SER A 19 -9.77 -5.50 6.85
C SER A 19 -11.17 -6.09 6.75
N ARG A 20 -12.04 -5.55 5.89
CA ARG A 20 -13.42 -6.05 5.70
C ARG A 20 -13.50 -7.41 5.02
N TRP A 21 -12.57 -7.76 4.13
CA TRP A 21 -12.53 -9.08 3.49
C TRP A 21 -11.59 -10.06 4.18
N GLY A 22 -11.02 -9.69 5.34
CA GLY A 22 -10.18 -10.59 6.14
C GLY A 22 -8.71 -10.62 5.73
N PHE A 23 -8.22 -9.61 5.00
CA PHE A 23 -6.79 -9.48 4.67
C PHE A 23 -6.12 -8.33 5.40
N ASN A 24 -4.78 -8.35 5.43
CA ASN A 24 -3.97 -7.34 6.10
C ASN A 24 -4.23 -5.95 5.50
N ARG A 25 -4.60 -4.98 6.35
CA ARG A 25 -4.83 -3.58 5.97
C ARG A 25 -3.69 -3.00 5.14
N THR A 26 -2.45 -3.31 5.53
CA THR A 26 -1.23 -2.82 4.89
C THR A 26 -1.14 -3.32 3.45
N ILE A 27 -1.50 -4.59 3.21
CA ILE A 27 -1.53 -5.17 1.87
C ILE A 27 -2.56 -4.45 1.01
N GLY A 28 -3.74 -4.14 1.56
CA GLY A 28 -4.76 -3.36 0.84
C GLY A 28 -4.25 -1.98 0.42
N GLN A 29 -3.56 -1.27 1.32
CA GLN A 29 -2.95 0.03 1.00
C GLN A 29 -1.84 -0.09 -0.05
N MET A 30 -0.96 -1.09 0.08
CA MET A 30 0.10 -1.37 -0.90
C MET A 30 -0.48 -1.67 -2.28
N CYS A 31 -1.54 -2.48 -2.35
CA CYS A 31 -2.22 -2.77 -3.61
C CYS A 31 -2.86 -1.52 -4.21
N GLY A 32 -3.58 -0.74 -3.40
CA GLY A 32 -4.17 0.52 -3.84
C GLY A 32 -3.12 1.49 -4.41
N LEU A 33 -1.98 1.61 -3.73
CA LEU A 33 -0.87 2.46 -4.17
C LEU A 33 -0.27 1.98 -5.50
N LEU A 34 -0.01 0.69 -5.64
CA LEU A 34 0.54 0.12 -6.86
C LEU A 34 -0.42 0.21 -8.05
N ILE A 35 -1.74 0.11 -7.82
CA ILE A 35 -2.76 0.24 -8.87
C ILE A 35 -2.76 1.63 -9.52
N ILE A 36 -2.53 2.68 -8.72
CA ILE A 36 -2.58 4.07 -9.20
C ILE A 36 -1.22 4.60 -9.65
N THR A 37 -0.15 3.83 -9.45
CA THR A 37 1.21 4.25 -9.81
C THR A 37 1.60 3.69 -11.18
N LYS A 38 2.04 4.56 -12.08
CA LYS A 38 2.44 4.17 -13.44
C LYS A 38 3.82 3.52 -13.51
N GLU A 39 4.75 4.01 -12.70
CA GLU A 39 6.13 3.52 -12.67
C GLU A 39 6.31 2.46 -11.59
N PRO A 40 7.18 1.46 -11.80
CA PRO A 40 7.53 0.51 -10.75
C PRO A 40 8.05 1.23 -9.50
N MET A 41 7.57 0.84 -8.32
CA MET A 41 8.05 1.36 -7.04
C MET A 41 8.94 0.35 -6.32
N THR A 42 10.01 0.85 -5.72
CA THR A 42 10.87 0.09 -4.81
C THR A 42 10.22 -0.07 -3.43
N ALA A 43 10.70 -1.02 -2.63
CA ALA A 43 10.20 -1.22 -1.28
C ALA A 43 10.40 0.00 -0.36
N ASN A 44 11.46 0.80 -0.59
CA ASN A 44 11.68 2.05 0.15
C ASN A 44 10.65 3.11 -0.22
N GLU A 45 10.34 3.26 -1.51
CA GLU A 45 9.35 4.24 -1.96
C GLU A 45 7.95 3.91 -1.46
N ILE A 46 7.59 2.62 -1.41
CA ILE A 46 6.32 2.17 -0.81
C ILE A 46 6.30 2.46 0.69
N ALA A 47 7.40 2.16 1.39
CA ALA A 47 7.53 2.41 2.82
C ALA A 47 7.34 3.91 3.14
N ASP A 48 8.00 4.78 2.37
CA ASP A 48 7.92 6.23 2.53
C ASP A 48 6.51 6.75 2.17
N ALA A 49 5.92 6.29 1.07
CA ALA A 49 4.60 6.72 0.62
C ALA A 49 3.47 6.35 1.59
N LEU A 50 3.59 5.20 2.25
CA LEU A 50 2.59 4.70 3.21
C LEU A 50 2.95 4.99 4.67
N SER A 51 4.13 5.59 4.93
CA SER A 51 4.67 5.81 6.29
C SER A 51 4.71 4.52 7.13
N ILE A 52 5.17 3.42 6.52
CA ILE A 52 5.34 2.10 7.15
C ILE A 52 6.80 1.67 7.11
N SER A 53 7.17 0.66 7.91
CA SER A 53 8.53 0.12 7.85
C SER A 53 8.76 -0.66 6.55
N ARG A 54 10.00 -0.63 6.02
CA ARG A 54 10.42 -1.50 4.91
C ARG A 54 10.19 -2.99 5.23
N GLY A 55 10.29 -3.37 6.51
CA GLY A 55 10.00 -4.73 6.97
C GLY A 55 8.54 -5.13 6.74
N ASN A 56 7.59 -4.21 7.01
CA ASN A 56 6.17 -4.43 6.72
C ASN A 56 5.91 -4.56 5.21
N VAL A 57 6.60 -3.77 4.39
CA VAL A 57 6.53 -3.91 2.93
C VAL A 57 7.00 -5.30 2.50
N SER A 58 8.15 -5.76 3.00
CA SER A 58 8.69 -7.09 2.69
C SER A 58 7.79 -8.23 3.15
N MET A 59 7.19 -8.12 4.34
CA MET A 59 6.24 -9.12 4.84
C MET A 59 4.96 -9.15 4.00
N GLY A 60 4.40 -7.98 3.65
CA GLY A 60 3.20 -7.89 2.83
C GLY A 60 3.39 -8.40 1.40
N ILE A 61 4.58 -8.24 0.81
CA ILE A 61 4.93 -8.83 -0.50
C ILE A 61 5.01 -10.36 -0.39
N LYS A 62 5.59 -10.89 0.69
CA LYS A 62 5.69 -12.35 0.90
C LYS A 62 4.34 -13.01 1.14
N GLU A 63 3.41 -12.35 1.83
CA GLU A 63 2.06 -12.86 2.12
C GLU A 63 1.19 -13.04 0.85
N ARG A 64 1.59 -12.45 -0.29
CA ARG A 64 0.93 -12.62 -1.59
C ARG A 64 1.38 -13.86 -2.41
N ASN A 65 2.41 -14.57 -1.97
CA ASN A 65 2.90 -15.82 -2.58
C ASN A 65 2.45 -17.03 -1.76
#